data_AF-A0A9W6WXH6-F1
#
_entry.id   AF-A0A9W6WXH6-F1
#
_cell.length_a   1.000
_cell.length_b   1.000
_cell.length_c   1.000
_cell.angle_alpha   90.00
_cell.angle_beta   90.00
_cell.angle_gamma   90.00
#
_symmetry.space_group_name_H-M   'P 1'
#
loop_
_entity.id
_entity.type
_entity.pdbx_description
1 polymer ?
#
loop_
_entity_poly.entity_id
_entity_poly.type
_entity_poly.pdbx_seq_one_letter_code
_entity_poly.pdbx_strand_id
1 'polypeptide(L)'
;MGSSSMPTNNMKYRFLGNSGLLVSKFGFGSFVTFDMQMDFEKSYAVFERAFQSGVNFFDSAETYADGEAEKFIGKIVKTGVERGVWSREDLVLTTKLFFGTKLAQGGGGPNDTGLSRKHIVEGMKGSLKRFDLDYVDVVFCHRQDPYTPMEEIVRGMNYMIEQGWAFYWGTSEWTGAEIIEACEVADRLGLIRPVSLRYCSPALHDGLF
;
A
#
# COMPACT_ATOMS: atom_id res chain seq x y z
N MET A 1 19.77 -24.66 -33.81
CA MET A 1 18.82 -24.85 -32.71
C MET A 1 19.25 -23.91 -31.59
N GLY A 2 18.63 -22.73 -31.51
CA GLY A 2 18.97 -21.74 -30.49
C GLY A 2 18.27 -22.09 -29.18
N SER A 3 19.03 -22.43 -28.15
CA SER A 3 18.50 -22.54 -26.79
C SER A 3 18.12 -21.14 -26.32
N SER A 4 16.83 -20.83 -26.34
CA SER A 4 16.27 -19.69 -25.62
C SER A 4 16.50 -19.93 -24.13
N SER A 5 17.56 -19.37 -23.55
CA SER A 5 17.71 -19.32 -22.10
C SER A 5 16.57 -18.45 -21.56
N MET A 6 15.64 -19.04 -20.80
CA MET A 6 14.68 -18.25 -20.03
C MET A 6 15.46 -17.23 -19.20
N PRO A 7 15.07 -15.94 -19.19
CA PRO A 7 15.75 -14.94 -18.38
C PRO A 7 15.77 -15.44 -16.94
N THR A 8 16.97 -15.61 -16.38
CA THR A 8 17.12 -16.01 -14.99
C THR A 8 16.58 -14.86 -14.14
N ASN A 9 15.45 -15.10 -13.48
CA ASN A 9 14.79 -14.09 -12.68
C ASN A 9 15.64 -13.79 -11.43
N ASN A 10 16.51 -12.78 -11.53
CA ASN A 10 17.47 -12.40 -10.49
C ASN A 10 16.85 -11.48 -9.42
N MET A 11 15.52 -11.39 -9.37
CA MET A 11 14.83 -10.58 -8.36
C MET A 11 15.20 -11.06 -6.95
N LYS A 12 15.55 -10.11 -6.09
CA LYS A 12 15.77 -10.37 -4.66
C LYS A 12 14.53 -9.93 -3.90
N TYR A 13 14.12 -10.76 -2.95
CA TYR A 13 13.03 -10.47 -2.03
C TYR A 13 13.60 -10.12 -0.65
N ARG A 14 12.86 -9.31 0.09
CA ARG A 14 13.16 -8.95 1.48
C ARG A 14 11.89 -8.91 2.29
N PHE A 15 12.00 -9.12 3.60
CA PHE A 15 10.88 -8.91 4.51
C PHE A 15 10.51 -7.43 4.55
N LEU A 16 9.20 -7.14 4.58
CA LEU A 16 8.69 -5.81 4.82
C LEU A 16 8.77 -5.51 6.32
N GLY A 17 9.79 -4.73 6.70
CA GLY A 17 10.10 -4.46 8.11
C GLY A 17 10.43 -5.75 8.86
N ASN A 18 9.79 -5.95 10.00
CA ASN A 18 9.93 -7.17 10.83
C ASN A 18 8.79 -8.18 10.60
N SER A 19 8.00 -8.02 9.54
CA SER A 19 6.91 -8.94 9.22
C SER A 19 7.41 -10.18 8.47
N GLY A 20 6.54 -11.19 8.34
CA GLY A 20 6.78 -12.35 7.47
C GLY A 20 6.49 -12.09 5.98
N LEU A 21 6.04 -10.89 5.60
CA LEU A 21 5.66 -10.56 4.23
C LEU A 21 6.92 -10.31 3.38
N LEU A 22 7.11 -11.10 2.32
CA LEU A 22 8.20 -10.93 1.37
C LEU A 22 7.78 -10.03 0.20
N VAL A 23 8.53 -8.96 0.01
CA VAL A 23 8.34 -8.03 -1.12
C VAL A 23 9.59 -8.01 -2.01
N SER A 24 9.37 -7.84 -3.30
CA SER A 24 10.44 -7.59 -4.27
C SER A 24 11.23 -6.34 -3.88
N LYS A 25 12.55 -6.35 -4.08
CA LYS A 25 13.42 -5.22 -3.73
C LYS A 25 13.05 -3.94 -4.49
N PHE A 26 12.46 -4.09 -5.68
CA PHE A 26 11.82 -3.03 -6.43
C PHE A 26 10.30 -3.12 -6.26
N GLY A 27 9.66 -2.01 -5.90
CA GLY A 27 8.22 -1.83 -6.00
C GLY A 27 7.87 -1.01 -7.22
N PHE A 28 6.67 -1.19 -7.74
CA PHE A 28 6.14 -0.41 -8.86
C PHE A 28 5.02 0.52 -8.35
N GLY A 29 5.32 1.81 -8.26
CA GLY A 29 4.41 2.84 -7.75
C GLY A 29 3.62 3.53 -8.86
N SER A 30 2.38 3.89 -8.57
CA SER A 30 1.42 4.43 -9.55
C SER A 30 1.36 5.97 -9.63
N PHE A 31 2.18 6.70 -8.86
CA PHE A 31 2.07 8.15 -8.68
C PHE A 31 2.20 8.98 -9.97
N VAL A 32 3.21 8.72 -10.80
CA VAL A 32 3.52 9.55 -12.00
C VAL A 32 3.00 8.92 -13.29
N THR A 33 2.76 7.61 -13.29
CA THR A 33 2.47 6.85 -14.52
C THR A 33 1.03 7.03 -15.03
N PHE A 34 0.11 7.50 -14.18
CA PHE A 34 -1.32 7.51 -14.49
C PHE A 34 -1.97 8.89 -14.63
N ASP A 35 -1.18 9.92 -14.92
CA ASP A 35 -1.72 11.18 -15.43
C ASP A 35 -2.24 10.95 -16.87
N MET A 36 -3.41 10.34 -16.99
CA MET A 36 -4.35 10.22 -18.14
C MET A 36 -3.81 10.01 -19.58
N GLN A 37 -2.53 9.71 -19.77
CA GLN A 37 -1.87 9.70 -21.09
C GLN A 37 -1.40 8.31 -21.55
N MET A 38 -1.49 7.28 -20.71
CA MET A 38 -1.03 5.95 -21.08
C MET A 38 -2.19 5.04 -21.53
N ASP A 39 -2.03 4.48 -22.74
CA ASP A 39 -2.85 3.40 -23.28
C ASP A 39 -2.89 2.19 -22.32
N PHE A 40 -4.06 1.60 -22.14
CA PHE A 40 -4.27 0.51 -21.19
C PHE A 40 -3.38 -0.70 -21.49
N GLU A 41 -3.32 -1.13 -22.76
CA GLU A 41 -2.53 -2.32 -23.13
C GLU A 41 -1.03 -2.09 -22.94
N LYS A 42 -0.53 -0.88 -23.21
CA LYS A 42 0.88 -0.53 -22.91
C LYS A 42 1.16 -0.57 -21.42
N SER A 43 0.26 -0.03 -20.61
CA SER A 43 0.42 -0.03 -19.15
C SER A 43 0.35 -1.45 -18.58
N TYR A 44 -0.61 -2.24 -19.05
CA TYR A 44 -0.72 -3.66 -18.69
C TYR A 44 0.57 -4.41 -19.05
N ALA A 45 1.12 -4.22 -20.25
CA ALA A 45 2.36 -4.87 -20.68
C ALA A 45 3.56 -4.49 -19.78
N VAL A 46 3.59 -3.28 -19.22
CA VAL A 46 4.62 -2.88 -18.24
C VAL A 46 4.45 -3.64 -16.93
N PHE A 47 3.23 -3.78 -16.40
CA PHE A 47 2.95 -4.55 -15.19
C PHE A 47 3.25 -6.03 -15.38
N GLU A 48 2.80 -6.60 -16.50
CA GLU A 48 3.13 -7.97 -16.92
C GLU A 48 4.64 -8.18 -16.97
N ARG A 49 5.38 -7.27 -17.60
CA ARG A 49 6.82 -7.40 -17.70
C ARG A 49 7.50 -7.29 -16.33
N ALA A 50 7.03 -6.40 -15.47
CA ALA A 50 7.53 -6.26 -14.11
C ALA A 50 7.32 -7.56 -13.30
N PHE A 51 6.11 -8.13 -13.36
CA PHE A 51 5.78 -9.39 -12.69
C PHE A 51 6.61 -10.57 -13.20
N GLN A 52 6.72 -10.72 -14.52
CA GLN A 52 7.57 -11.74 -15.15
C GLN A 52 9.06 -11.57 -14.78
N SER A 53 9.45 -10.36 -14.38
CA SER A 53 10.79 -10.04 -13.86
C SER A 53 10.89 -10.13 -12.33
N GLY A 54 9.89 -10.74 -11.67
CA GLY A 54 9.85 -11.04 -10.24
C GLY A 54 9.26 -9.95 -9.34
N VAL A 55 8.80 -8.82 -9.89
CA VAL A 55 8.16 -7.78 -9.06
C VAL A 55 6.81 -8.28 -8.57
N ASN A 56 6.63 -8.34 -7.25
CA ASN A 56 5.33 -8.64 -6.65
C ASN A 56 4.74 -7.42 -5.92
N PHE A 57 5.51 -6.36 -5.70
CA PHE A 57 5.12 -5.24 -4.85
C PHE A 57 4.62 -4.04 -5.69
N PHE A 58 3.32 -3.76 -5.62
CA PHE A 58 2.64 -2.71 -6.37
C PHE A 58 1.96 -1.73 -5.42
N ASP A 59 2.16 -0.43 -5.66
CA ASP A 59 1.77 0.61 -4.71
C ASP A 59 0.90 1.69 -5.36
N SER A 60 -0.13 2.12 -4.62
CA SER A 60 -1.04 3.21 -4.99
C SER A 60 -1.38 4.10 -3.82
N ALA A 61 -2.28 5.07 -4.02
CA ALA A 61 -2.90 5.85 -2.95
C ALA A 61 -4.29 6.33 -3.40
N GLU A 62 -5.18 6.58 -2.45
CA GLU A 62 -6.54 7.06 -2.76
C GLU A 62 -6.52 8.36 -3.59
N THR A 63 -5.54 9.23 -3.32
CA THR A 63 -5.45 10.56 -3.93
C THR A 63 -4.80 10.57 -5.31
N TYR A 64 -4.17 9.47 -5.73
CA TYR A 64 -3.46 9.46 -7.01
C TYR A 64 -4.46 9.52 -8.16
N ALA A 65 -4.35 10.57 -8.98
CA ALA A 65 -5.31 10.92 -10.02
C ALA A 65 -6.76 10.88 -9.50
N ASP A 66 -7.01 11.41 -8.30
CA ASP A 66 -8.31 11.44 -7.63
C ASP A 66 -9.00 10.06 -7.53
N GLY A 67 -8.20 9.00 -7.37
CA GLY A 67 -8.67 7.63 -7.24
C GLY A 67 -8.74 6.86 -8.56
N GLU A 68 -8.51 7.50 -9.71
CA GLU A 68 -8.45 6.81 -11.00
C GLU A 68 -7.27 5.82 -11.06
N ALA A 69 -6.16 6.10 -10.37
CA ALA A 69 -5.02 5.17 -10.30
C ALA A 69 -5.41 3.82 -9.68
N GLU A 70 -6.24 3.81 -8.63
CA GLU A 70 -6.71 2.57 -7.99
C GLU A 70 -7.66 1.80 -8.90
N LYS A 71 -8.57 2.47 -9.60
CA LYS A 71 -9.44 1.85 -10.62
C LYS A 71 -8.63 1.21 -11.73
N PHE A 72 -7.60 1.91 -12.18
CA PHE A 72 -6.76 1.46 -13.26
C PHE A 72 -5.91 0.24 -12.88
N ILE A 73 -5.27 0.27 -11.71
CA ILE A 73 -4.53 -0.88 -11.18
C ILE A 73 -5.48 -2.06 -10.93
N GLY A 74 -6.67 -1.81 -10.37
CA GLY A 74 -7.71 -2.83 -10.18
C GLY A 74 -8.05 -3.54 -11.49
N LYS A 75 -8.26 -2.78 -12.56
CA LYS A 75 -8.47 -3.32 -13.91
C LYS A 75 -7.27 -4.15 -14.39
N ILE A 76 -6.03 -3.66 -14.20
CA ILE A 76 -4.82 -4.42 -14.58
C ILE A 76 -4.75 -5.75 -13.82
N VAL A 77 -4.94 -5.74 -12.50
CA VAL A 77 -4.88 -6.93 -11.64
C VAL A 77 -5.90 -7.95 -12.12
N LYS A 78 -7.15 -7.53 -12.31
CA LYS A 78 -8.23 -8.36 -12.83
C LYS A 78 -7.91 -8.95 -14.20
N THR A 79 -7.45 -8.12 -15.14
CA THR A 79 -7.05 -8.58 -16.48
C THR A 79 -5.90 -9.59 -16.43
N GLY A 80 -4.92 -9.41 -15.54
CA GLY A 80 -3.82 -10.37 -15.41
C GLY A 80 -4.24 -11.70 -14.80
N VAL A 81 -5.21 -11.69 -13.88
CA VAL A 81 -5.85 -12.91 -13.37
C VAL A 81 -6.63 -13.61 -14.49
N GLU A 82 -7.46 -12.88 -15.23
CA GLU A 82 -8.24 -13.42 -16.36
C GLU A 82 -7.35 -13.98 -17.48
N ARG A 83 -6.19 -13.36 -17.73
CA ARG A 83 -5.18 -13.80 -18.71
C ARG A 83 -4.25 -14.89 -18.18
N GLY A 84 -4.35 -15.25 -16.89
CA GLY A 84 -3.51 -16.29 -16.27
C GLY A 84 -2.04 -15.91 -16.09
N VAL A 85 -1.73 -14.61 -16.00
CA VAL A 85 -0.37 -14.12 -15.77
C VAL A 85 0.03 -14.24 -14.30
N TRP A 86 -0.90 -13.98 -13.39
CA TRP A 86 -0.75 -14.11 -11.94
C TRP A 86 -2.10 -14.48 -11.30
N SER A 87 -2.04 -14.99 -10.07
CA SER A 87 -3.16 -15.03 -9.13
C SER A 87 -3.15 -13.75 -8.26
N ARG A 88 -4.22 -13.48 -7.51
CA ARG A 88 -4.25 -12.33 -6.59
C ARG A 88 -3.21 -12.51 -5.48
N GLU A 89 -2.99 -13.75 -5.06
CA GLU A 89 -2.09 -14.19 -4.00
C GLU A 89 -0.61 -14.04 -4.36
N ASP A 90 -0.28 -13.97 -5.66
CA ASP A 90 1.08 -13.70 -6.12
C ASP A 90 1.51 -12.23 -5.91
N LEU A 91 0.54 -11.33 -5.68
CA LEU A 91 0.75 -9.89 -5.64
C LEU A 91 0.70 -9.37 -4.20
N VAL A 92 1.58 -8.41 -3.91
CA VAL A 92 1.54 -7.53 -2.75
C VAL A 92 1.09 -6.16 -3.21
N LEU A 93 -0.19 -5.85 -3.01
CA LEU A 93 -0.80 -4.58 -3.40
C LEU A 93 -0.97 -3.67 -2.20
N THR A 94 -0.62 -2.39 -2.35
CA THR A 94 -0.75 -1.40 -1.28
C THR A 94 -1.50 -0.16 -1.71
N THR A 95 -2.14 0.48 -0.73
CA THR A 95 -2.69 1.82 -0.88
C THR A 95 -2.37 2.69 0.31
N LYS A 96 -2.58 4.00 0.18
CA LYS A 96 -2.35 5.00 1.22
C LYS A 96 -3.58 5.86 1.40
N LEU A 97 -3.90 6.12 2.65
CA LEU A 97 -4.99 7.00 3.06
C LEU A 97 -4.43 8.26 3.70
N PHE A 98 -4.94 9.42 3.28
CA PHE A 98 -4.83 10.70 3.98
C PHE A 98 -5.64 11.77 3.24
N PHE A 99 -5.38 11.99 1.95
CA PHE A 99 -5.86 13.18 1.23
C PHE A 99 -7.27 13.03 0.63
N GLY A 100 -7.87 11.84 0.69
CA GLY A 100 -9.12 11.56 0.02
C GLY A 100 -9.03 11.69 -1.50
N THR A 101 -10.19 11.75 -2.16
CA THR A 101 -10.31 11.90 -3.62
C THR A 101 -11.02 13.18 -4.04
N LYS A 102 -11.52 13.97 -3.09
CA LYS A 102 -12.41 15.11 -3.36
C LYS A 102 -11.75 16.47 -3.19
N LEU A 103 -10.58 16.52 -2.54
CA LEU A 103 -9.89 17.78 -2.26
C LEU A 103 -9.46 18.51 -3.54
N ALA A 104 -8.82 17.81 -4.48
CA ALA A 104 -8.38 18.40 -5.74
C ALA A 104 -9.54 18.87 -6.63
N GLN A 105 -10.73 18.31 -6.42
CA GLN A 105 -11.95 18.62 -7.17
C GLN A 105 -12.76 19.78 -6.56
N GLY A 106 -12.27 20.41 -5.49
CA GLY A 106 -12.94 21.52 -4.81
C GLY A 106 -14.23 21.12 -4.07
N GLY A 107 -14.48 19.82 -3.90
CA GLY A 107 -15.71 19.26 -3.33
C GLY A 107 -15.53 18.56 -1.98
N GLY A 108 -14.35 18.64 -1.37
CA GLY A 108 -14.06 18.00 -0.09
C GLY A 108 -14.74 18.70 1.10
N GLY A 109 -15.47 17.94 1.90
CA GLY A 109 -15.95 18.32 3.22
C GLY A 109 -14.88 18.16 4.31
N PRO A 110 -15.18 18.58 5.55
CA PRO A 110 -14.19 18.66 6.63
C PRO A 110 -13.60 17.31 7.06
N ASN A 111 -14.22 16.19 6.68
CA ASN A 111 -13.81 14.83 7.04
C ASN A 111 -13.34 14.00 5.84
N ASP A 112 -13.11 14.62 4.67
CA ASP A 112 -12.61 13.92 3.48
C ASP A 112 -11.07 13.81 3.45
N THR A 113 -10.39 14.15 4.56
CA THR A 113 -8.93 14.07 4.70
C THR A 113 -8.50 13.77 6.14
N GLY A 114 -7.23 13.41 6.32
CA GLY A 114 -6.60 13.13 7.60
C GLY A 114 -6.60 11.65 7.97
N LEU A 115 -6.34 11.36 9.24
CA LEU A 115 -6.30 9.99 9.78
C LEU A 115 -7.33 9.75 10.89
N SER A 116 -8.39 10.57 10.93
CA SER A 116 -9.54 10.27 11.78
C SER A 116 -10.10 8.89 11.46
N ARG A 117 -10.69 8.21 12.45
CA ARG A 117 -11.31 6.89 12.26
C ARG A 117 -12.36 6.91 11.15
N LYS A 118 -13.09 8.02 11.00
CA LYS A 118 -14.07 8.21 9.93
C LYS A 118 -13.39 8.13 8.56
N HIS A 119 -12.35 8.94 8.34
CA HIS A 119 -11.63 8.96 7.06
C HIS A 119 -10.91 7.65 6.79
N ILE A 120 -10.26 7.04 7.79
CA ILE A 120 -9.61 5.72 7.65
C ILE A 120 -10.60 4.67 7.15
N VAL A 121 -11.78 4.56 7.78
CA VAL A 121 -12.78 3.55 7.42
C VAL A 121 -13.43 3.84 6.06
N GLU A 122 -13.83 5.09 5.81
CA GLU A 122 -14.50 5.47 4.56
C GLU A 122 -13.54 5.46 3.37
N GLY A 123 -12.32 5.98 3.56
CA GLY A 123 -11.23 5.97 2.59
C GLY A 123 -10.87 4.56 2.17
N MET A 124 -10.72 3.62 3.12
CA MET A 124 -10.42 2.23 2.81
C MET A 124 -11.50 1.55 1.99
N LYS A 125 -12.76 1.67 2.41
CA LYS A 125 -13.89 1.13 1.64
C LYS A 125 -13.96 1.74 0.25
N GLY A 126 -13.67 3.03 0.14
CA GLY A 126 -13.54 3.74 -1.13
C GLY A 126 -12.44 3.15 -2.01
N SER A 127 -11.24 2.93 -1.47
CA SER A 127 -10.10 2.34 -2.16
C SER A 127 -10.39 0.93 -2.64
N LEU A 128 -10.88 0.04 -1.77
CA LEU A 128 -11.26 -1.33 -2.15
C LEU A 128 -12.30 -1.36 -3.27
N LYS A 129 -13.32 -0.51 -3.18
CA LYS A 129 -14.33 -0.36 -4.23
C LYS A 129 -13.72 0.10 -5.55
N ARG A 130 -12.76 1.04 -5.52
CA ARG A 130 -12.08 1.52 -6.73
C ARG A 130 -11.21 0.42 -7.32
N PHE A 131 -10.48 -0.33 -6.50
CA PHE A 131 -9.69 -1.47 -6.96
C PHE A 131 -10.53 -2.66 -7.48
N ASP A 132 -11.82 -2.77 -7.11
CA ASP A 132 -12.62 -3.99 -7.33
C ASP A 132 -11.99 -5.21 -6.61
N LEU A 133 -11.56 -5.01 -5.35
CA LEU A 133 -10.89 -6.03 -4.52
C LEU A 133 -11.48 -6.06 -3.10
N ASP A 134 -11.38 -7.22 -2.45
CA ASP A 134 -11.82 -7.40 -1.06
C ASP A 134 -10.77 -6.94 -0.04
N TYR A 135 -9.49 -6.97 -0.41
CA TYR A 135 -8.38 -6.58 0.46
C TYR A 135 -7.18 -6.00 -0.31
N VAL A 136 -6.38 -5.22 0.42
CA VAL A 136 -4.99 -4.89 0.07
C VAL A 136 -4.03 -5.60 1.02
N ASP A 137 -2.79 -5.81 0.63
CA ASP A 137 -1.82 -6.48 1.51
C ASP A 137 -1.36 -5.55 2.62
N VAL A 138 -1.10 -4.27 2.29
CA VAL A 138 -0.70 -3.24 3.25
C VAL A 138 -1.45 -1.93 2.97
N VAL A 139 -2.02 -1.35 4.02
CA VAL A 139 -2.55 0.02 3.97
C VAL A 139 -1.64 0.97 4.73
N PHE A 140 -1.22 2.06 4.09
CA PHE A 140 -0.35 3.05 4.71
C PHE A 140 -1.14 4.29 5.14
N CYS A 141 -0.74 4.85 6.29
CA CYS A 141 -0.94 6.28 6.54
C CYS A 141 -0.02 7.05 5.58
N HIS A 142 -0.59 7.80 4.63
CA HIS A 142 0.20 8.46 3.57
C HIS A 142 1.20 9.47 4.15
N ARG A 143 0.80 10.14 5.23
CA ARG A 143 1.60 11.08 6.02
C ARG A 143 1.10 11.11 7.45
N GLN A 144 1.78 11.84 8.33
CA GLN A 144 1.30 12.02 9.69
C GLN A 144 0.15 13.04 9.76
N ASP A 145 -0.80 12.80 10.66
CA ASP A 145 -1.88 13.71 11.01
C ASP A 145 -1.68 14.29 12.42
N PRO A 146 -1.23 15.56 12.57
CA PRO A 146 -1.03 16.17 13.88
C PRO A 146 -2.34 16.49 14.61
N TYR A 147 -3.49 16.40 13.94
CA TYR A 147 -4.80 16.71 14.51
C TYR A 147 -5.56 15.49 15.01
N THR A 148 -5.13 14.29 14.62
CA THR A 148 -5.74 13.03 15.09
C THR A 148 -4.85 12.38 16.14
N PRO A 149 -5.37 12.03 17.34
CA PRO A 149 -4.60 11.33 18.35
C PRO A 149 -4.03 10.01 17.85
N MET A 150 -2.77 9.70 18.18
CA MET A 150 -2.09 8.47 17.75
C MET A 150 -2.90 7.20 18.10
N GLU A 151 -3.53 7.17 19.28
CA GLU A 151 -4.41 6.06 19.68
C GLU A 151 -5.59 5.85 18.74
N GLU A 152 -6.20 6.92 18.23
CA GLU A 152 -7.28 6.81 17.25
C GLU A 152 -6.77 6.24 15.93
N ILE A 153 -5.60 6.69 15.47
CA ILE A 153 -4.95 6.19 14.25
C ILE A 153 -4.66 4.69 14.39
N VAL A 154 -3.94 4.29 15.45
CA VAL A 154 -3.55 2.88 15.68
C VAL A 154 -4.79 1.97 15.78
N ARG A 155 -5.84 2.38 16.49
CA ARG A 155 -7.11 1.64 16.57
C ARG A 155 -7.85 1.61 15.23
N GLY A 156 -7.78 2.68 14.46
CA GLY A 156 -8.34 2.76 13.10
C GLY A 156 -7.69 1.76 12.17
N MET A 157 -6.36 1.73 12.13
CA MET A 157 -5.59 0.83 11.26
C MET A 157 -5.75 -0.64 11.67
N ASN A 158 -5.76 -0.93 12.97
CA ASN A 158 -6.03 -2.29 13.47
C ASN A 158 -7.43 -2.77 13.14
N TYR A 159 -8.44 -1.88 13.23
CA TYR A 159 -9.80 -2.22 12.84
C TYR A 159 -9.88 -2.67 11.37
N MET A 160 -9.10 -2.09 10.46
CA MET A 160 -9.06 -2.52 9.06
C MET A 160 -8.55 -3.96 8.92
N ILE A 161 -7.56 -4.34 9.75
CA ILE A 161 -7.02 -5.69 9.78
C ILE A 161 -8.05 -6.67 10.33
N GLU A 162 -8.71 -6.32 11.44
CA GLU A 162 -9.79 -7.12 12.02
C GLU A 162 -10.95 -7.35 11.05
N GLN A 163 -11.27 -6.37 10.21
CA GLN A 163 -12.30 -6.49 9.16
C GLN A 163 -11.84 -7.29 7.93
N GLY A 164 -10.56 -7.65 7.83
CA GLY A 164 -9.99 -8.36 6.68
C GLY A 164 -9.81 -7.47 5.44
N TRP A 165 -9.86 -6.14 5.58
CA TRP A 165 -9.65 -5.21 4.47
C TRP A 165 -8.16 -5.01 4.15
N ALA A 166 -7.29 -5.26 5.13
CA ALA A 166 -5.86 -5.31 4.94
C ALA A 166 -5.22 -6.38 5.81
N PHE A 167 -4.06 -6.93 5.42
CA PHE A 167 -3.30 -7.84 6.28
C PHE A 167 -2.34 -7.10 7.22
N TYR A 168 -1.80 -5.97 6.75
CA TYR A 168 -0.85 -5.16 7.48
C TYR A 168 -1.18 -3.68 7.33
N TRP A 169 -0.58 -2.88 8.20
CA TRP A 169 -0.57 -1.43 8.05
C TRP A 169 0.82 -0.84 8.21
N GLY A 170 1.05 0.33 7.65
CA GLY A 170 2.32 1.03 7.75
C GLY A 170 2.19 2.54 7.74
N THR A 171 3.34 3.21 7.83
CA THR A 171 3.49 4.67 7.87
C THR A 171 4.36 5.13 6.72
N SER A 172 4.02 6.28 6.13
CA SER A 172 4.80 6.98 5.11
C SER A 172 4.96 8.42 5.55
N GLU A 173 6.12 9.05 5.29
CA GLU A 173 6.45 10.42 5.72
C GLU A 173 6.38 10.67 7.25
N TRP A 174 6.48 9.63 8.07
CA TRP A 174 6.56 9.78 9.53
C TRP A 174 8.00 9.83 10.01
N THR A 175 8.23 10.61 11.05
CA THR A 175 9.50 10.65 11.80
C THR A 175 9.68 9.38 12.63
N GLY A 176 10.92 9.10 13.04
CA GLY A 176 11.20 7.97 13.93
C GLY A 176 10.44 8.05 15.26
N ALA A 177 10.25 9.26 15.81
CA ALA A 177 9.51 9.47 17.07
C ALA A 177 8.02 9.12 16.93
N GLU A 178 7.38 9.53 15.84
CA GLU A 178 5.97 9.22 15.57
C GLU A 178 5.76 7.71 15.35
N ILE A 179 6.72 7.03 14.70
CA ILE A 179 6.68 5.58 14.51
C ILE A 179 6.84 4.86 15.87
N ILE A 180 7.74 5.33 16.73
CA ILE A 180 7.91 4.78 18.09
C ILE A 180 6.63 4.97 18.90
N GLU A 181 6.03 6.17 18.89
CA GLU A 181 4.77 6.44 19.58
C GLU A 181 3.65 5.50 19.12
N ALA A 182 3.50 5.28 17.81
CA ALA A 182 2.53 4.32 17.29
C ALA A 182 2.77 2.89 17.80
N CYS A 183 4.03 2.46 17.86
CA CYS A 183 4.40 1.14 18.37
C CYS A 183 4.14 1.01 19.87
N GLU A 184 4.46 2.03 20.68
CA GLU A 184 4.17 2.07 22.12
C GLU A 184 2.67 2.03 22.40
N VAL A 185 1.88 2.80 21.64
CA VAL A 185 0.42 2.79 21.72
C VAL A 185 -0.13 1.41 21.37
N ALA A 186 0.36 0.79 20.30
CA ALA A 186 -0.06 -0.55 19.89
C ALA A 186 0.25 -1.58 20.99
N ASP A 187 1.46 -1.56 21.55
CA ASP A 187 1.87 -2.46 22.64
C ASP A 187 1.02 -2.31 23.89
N ARG A 188 0.82 -1.06 24.34
CA ARG A 188 0.01 -0.74 25.51
C ARG A 188 -1.43 -1.26 25.39
N LEU A 189 -1.94 -1.32 24.16
CA LEU A 189 -3.32 -1.72 23.85
C LEU A 189 -3.45 -3.18 23.38
N GLY A 190 -2.35 -3.92 23.22
CA GLY A 190 -2.36 -5.27 22.66
C GLY A 190 -2.76 -5.31 21.18
N LEU A 191 -2.46 -4.26 20.43
CA LEU A 191 -2.78 -4.09 19.01
C LEU A 191 -1.56 -4.37 18.11
N ILE A 192 -1.81 -4.59 16.83
CA ILE A 192 -0.80 -4.83 15.79
C ILE A 192 -0.03 -3.53 15.49
N ARG A 193 1.30 -3.59 15.58
CA ARG A 193 2.23 -2.51 15.22
C ARG A 193 2.27 -2.26 13.70
N PRO A 194 2.64 -1.05 13.25
CA PRO A 194 2.92 -0.84 11.82
C PRO A 194 4.12 -1.67 11.36
N VAL A 195 4.08 -2.20 10.14
CA VAL A 195 5.17 -3.01 9.54
C VAL A 195 6.25 -2.17 8.84
N SER A 196 6.12 -0.84 8.87
CA SER A 196 7.03 0.09 8.22
C SER A 196 8.24 0.43 9.07
N LEU A 197 9.43 0.27 8.49
CA LEU A 197 10.76 0.61 9.03
C LEU A 197 11.19 -0.22 10.26
N ARG A 198 12.49 -0.54 10.36
CA ARG A 198 13.04 -1.37 11.44
C ARG A 198 13.12 -0.67 12.82
N TYR A 199 12.48 0.49 12.98
CA TYR A 199 12.55 1.26 14.22
C TYR A 199 11.82 0.60 15.39
N CYS A 200 10.85 -0.27 15.14
CA CYS A 200 10.08 -0.92 16.19
C CYS A 200 10.64 -2.27 16.68
N SER A 201 11.93 -2.55 16.44
CA SER A 201 12.61 -3.68 17.09
C SER A 201 13.27 -3.22 18.39
N PRO A 202 13.00 -3.86 19.55
CA PRO A 202 13.78 -3.61 20.77
C PRO A 202 15.27 -3.95 20.63
N ALA A 203 15.70 -4.59 19.53
CA ALA A 203 17.01 -5.22 19.41
C ALA A 203 17.97 -4.58 18.39
N LEU A 204 17.66 -3.45 17.75
CA LEU A 204 18.57 -2.84 16.78
C LEU A 204 18.64 -1.31 16.93
N HIS A 205 19.43 -0.90 17.92
CA HIS A 205 19.99 0.44 18.04
C HIS A 205 21.30 0.63 17.25
N ASP A 206 21.61 -0.25 16.30
CA ASP A 206 22.80 -0.10 15.47
C ASP A 206 22.43 0.65 14.18
N GLY A 207 22.69 1.95 14.24
CA GLY A 207 22.53 2.85 13.11
C GLY A 207 23.38 2.40 11.93
N LEU A 208 22.77 2.36 10.75
CA LEU A 208 23.39 2.53 9.44
C LEU A 208 22.24 2.76 8.45
N PHE A 209 22.34 3.88 7.73
CA PHE A 209 21.46 4.32 6.66
C PHE A 209 21.45 3.35 5.47
#